data_AF-A0A962XCK8-F1
#
_entry.id   AF-A0A962XCK8-F1
#
_cell.length_a   1.000
_cell.length_b   1.000
_cell.length_c   1.000
_cell.angle_alpha   90.00
_cell.angle_beta   90.00
_cell.angle_gamma   90.00
#
_symmetry.space_group_name_H-M   'P 1'
#
loop_
_entity.id
_entity.type
_entity.pdbx_description
1 polymer ?
#
loop_
_entity_poly.entity_id
_entity_poly.type
_entity_poly.pdbx_seq_one_letter_code
_entity_poly.pdbx_strand_id
1 'polypeptide(L)'
;FEFGYGLTPEIVEHARPRRPDVIVTVDNGISSVAGVEAANRLGCDVVITDHHLPGSELPRARALVNPNVPGNAFPSKALAGVGVIFYVLVALRKHLREQGWFTRHGLPEPGMADFLDLVALGTIADVVPLDHNNRILVHQGLQRIRCGKCRPGITALLRVAGRNPQRVRETDIGFAAGPRLNAAGRLDDMSRGIACLLADDEQEAMALAQELDRLNRERQQIEQGMKRQAEAILDDWAPGAHDALPWGLCLYRPDWHQGVIGILAARIKERHHRPVIVFAEADDTQLKGSARSIPGLHIRDVLDELAAANPRVLQKFGGHAMAAGMTIRKADFETFSTLFDDIVRRHLDVTDLDAVVMSDGEIAAEQLTLETARAIIEGGPWGQGFPEPLFDDRFDVISSRVVGEKHWKLVLRKADGQASVDAIAFNAVEQLPQMPRRIAAAFQLDENEWQGRTSLQLRIEHMYGVE
;
A
#
# COMPACT_ATOMS: atom_id res chain seq x y z
N PHE A 1 -3.16 9.16 -16.25
CA PHE A 1 -2.71 10.52 -15.88
C PHE A 1 -3.58 11.62 -16.46
N GLU A 2 -4.10 11.45 -17.68
CA GLU A 2 -4.83 12.48 -18.44
C GLU A 2 -6.16 12.92 -17.82
N PHE A 3 -7.02 11.98 -17.38
CA PHE A 3 -8.39 12.30 -16.95
C PHE A 3 -8.61 12.34 -15.43
N GLY A 4 -7.53 12.28 -14.63
CA GLY A 4 -7.63 12.23 -13.17
C GLY A 4 -8.07 10.86 -12.62
N TYR A 5 -8.56 10.87 -11.37
CA TYR A 5 -9.05 9.68 -10.65
C TYR A 5 -10.58 9.68 -10.56
N GLY A 6 -11.20 8.50 -10.64
CA GLY A 6 -12.65 8.31 -10.58
C GLY A 6 -13.35 8.50 -11.93
N LEU A 7 -14.68 8.47 -11.94
CA LEU A 7 -15.49 8.71 -13.14
C LEU A 7 -15.63 10.22 -13.37
N THR A 8 -14.90 10.75 -14.36
CA THR A 8 -14.96 12.17 -14.75
C THR A 8 -15.83 12.38 -15.99
N PRO A 9 -16.36 13.60 -16.22
CA PRO A 9 -17.06 13.92 -17.47
C PRO A 9 -16.24 13.59 -18.73
N GLU A 10 -14.92 13.78 -18.68
CA GLU A 10 -13.99 13.48 -19.76
C GLU A 10 -13.93 11.99 -20.05
N ILE A 11 -13.92 11.13 -19.02
CA ILE A 11 -13.97 9.66 -19.19
C ILE A 11 -15.31 9.23 -19.81
N VAL A 12 -16.41 9.85 -19.39
CA VAL A 12 -17.74 9.58 -19.97
C VAL A 12 -17.76 9.93 -21.46
N GLU A 13 -17.21 11.10 -21.84
CA GLU A 13 -17.12 11.48 -23.25
C GLU A 13 -16.20 10.54 -24.05
N HIS A 14 -15.09 10.11 -23.45
CA HIS A 14 -14.20 9.12 -24.06
C HIS A 14 -14.88 7.75 -24.27
N ALA A 15 -15.79 7.36 -23.38
CA ALA A 15 -16.57 6.12 -23.49
C ALA A 15 -17.74 6.23 -24.49
N ARG A 16 -18.19 7.45 -24.81
CA ARG A 16 -19.36 7.73 -25.66
C ARG A 16 -19.41 6.99 -27.00
N PRO A 17 -18.29 6.81 -27.75
CA PRO A 17 -18.33 6.05 -29.01
C PRO A 17 -18.81 4.61 -28.85
N ARG A 18 -18.66 4.00 -27.66
CA ARG A 18 -19.11 2.64 -27.35
C ARG A 18 -20.62 2.55 -27.08
N ARG A 19 -21.30 3.68 -26.87
CA ARG A 19 -22.74 3.78 -26.55
C ARG A 19 -23.18 2.80 -25.44
N PRO A 20 -22.55 2.84 -24.24
CA PRO A 20 -22.92 1.93 -23.17
C PRO A 20 -24.32 2.22 -22.65
N ASP A 21 -25.13 1.16 -22.45
CA ASP A 21 -26.40 1.26 -21.73
C ASP A 21 -26.16 1.42 -20.21
N VAL A 22 -25.10 0.79 -19.71
CA VAL A 22 -24.70 0.80 -18.30
C VAL A 22 -23.20 1.00 -18.16
N ILE A 23 -22.79 1.86 -17.22
CA ILE A 23 -21.42 1.99 -16.73
C ILE A 23 -21.34 1.43 -15.32
N VAL A 24 -20.45 0.46 -15.09
CA VAL A 24 -20.15 -0.07 -13.75
C VAL A 24 -18.79 0.46 -13.31
N THR A 25 -18.75 1.23 -12.23
CA THR A 25 -17.49 1.63 -11.60
C THR A 25 -17.08 0.60 -10.55
N VAL A 26 -15.78 0.30 -10.49
CA VAL A 26 -15.18 -0.61 -9.51
C VAL A 26 -14.08 0.14 -8.79
N ASP A 27 -14.12 0.11 -7.46
CA ASP A 27 -13.12 0.74 -6.59
C ASP A 27 -13.03 2.27 -6.77
N ASN A 28 -14.09 2.86 -7.30
CA ASN A 28 -14.25 4.30 -7.45
C ASN A 28 -15.72 4.65 -7.70
N GLY A 29 -16.04 5.94 -7.65
CA GLY A 29 -17.32 6.48 -8.07
C GLY A 29 -18.10 7.19 -6.97
N ILE A 30 -17.86 6.91 -5.68
CA ILE A 30 -18.66 7.47 -4.58
C ILE A 30 -18.60 8.99 -4.50
N SER A 31 -17.53 9.59 -5.01
CA SER A 31 -17.33 11.05 -5.09
C SER A 31 -17.48 11.62 -6.51
N SER A 32 -17.86 10.79 -7.49
CA SER A 32 -17.90 11.13 -8.92
C SER A 32 -19.22 11.79 -9.35
N VAL A 33 -19.68 12.81 -8.62
CA VAL A 33 -20.97 13.49 -8.87
C VAL A 33 -21.07 14.00 -10.30
N ALA A 34 -20.09 14.80 -10.75
CA ALA A 34 -20.09 15.41 -12.08
C ALA A 34 -20.02 14.38 -13.22
N GLY A 35 -19.22 13.30 -13.05
CA GLY A 35 -19.13 12.24 -14.06
C GLY A 35 -20.42 11.43 -14.17
N VAL A 36 -21.05 11.11 -13.04
CA VAL A 36 -22.33 10.40 -13.02
C VAL A 36 -23.42 11.25 -13.68
N GLU A 37 -23.46 12.56 -13.40
CA GLU A 37 -24.38 13.47 -14.10
C GLU A 37 -24.14 13.53 -15.61
N ALA A 38 -22.87 13.53 -16.04
CA ALA A 38 -22.54 13.50 -17.46
C ALA A 38 -23.06 12.22 -18.14
N ALA A 39 -22.89 11.05 -17.50
CA ALA A 39 -23.41 9.78 -18.00
C ALA A 39 -24.94 9.77 -18.06
N ASN A 40 -25.60 10.25 -17.01
CA ASN A 40 -27.06 10.36 -16.96
C ASN A 40 -27.62 11.26 -18.08
N ARG A 41 -26.94 12.37 -18.39
CA ARG A 41 -27.33 13.25 -19.52
C ARG A 41 -27.26 12.55 -20.89
N LEU A 42 -26.42 11.53 -21.01
CA LEU A 42 -26.31 10.70 -22.21
C LEU A 42 -27.29 9.51 -22.19
N GLY A 43 -28.14 9.39 -21.17
CA GLY A 43 -29.08 8.27 -21.01
C GLY A 43 -28.42 6.96 -20.59
N CYS A 44 -27.22 7.01 -20.03
CA CYS A 44 -26.47 5.84 -19.56
C CYS A 44 -26.67 5.65 -18.05
N ASP A 45 -27.11 4.45 -17.64
CA ASP A 45 -27.26 4.10 -16.23
C ASP A 45 -25.87 3.90 -15.59
N VAL A 46 -25.63 4.50 -14.42
CA VAL A 46 -24.38 4.27 -13.67
C VAL A 46 -24.62 3.41 -12.45
N VAL A 47 -23.85 2.33 -12.30
CA VAL A 47 -23.80 1.48 -11.10
C VAL A 47 -22.44 1.66 -10.43
N ILE A 48 -22.44 2.11 -9.19
CA ILE A 48 -21.21 2.35 -8.43
C ILE A 48 -20.95 1.18 -7.49
N THR A 49 -19.76 0.59 -7.59
CA THR A 49 -19.22 -0.36 -6.60
C THR A 49 -17.92 0.22 -6.04
N ASP A 50 -17.98 0.65 -4.78
CA ASP A 50 -16.91 1.43 -4.17
C ASP A 50 -16.85 1.15 -2.66
N HIS A 51 -15.76 1.55 -2.02
CA HIS A 51 -15.55 1.42 -0.57
C HIS A 51 -15.05 2.71 0.08
N HIS A 52 -14.67 3.72 -0.70
CA HIS A 52 -14.21 4.99 -0.14
C HIS A 52 -15.29 5.69 0.70
N LEU A 53 -14.85 6.57 1.60
CA LEU A 53 -15.77 7.40 2.37
C LEU A 53 -16.54 8.35 1.45
N PRO A 54 -17.87 8.48 1.62
CA PRO A 54 -18.68 9.35 0.79
C PRO A 54 -18.38 10.83 1.07
N GLY A 55 -18.56 11.66 0.04
CA GLY A 55 -18.56 13.11 0.16
C GLY A 55 -19.82 13.65 0.83
N SER A 56 -19.92 14.98 0.91
CA SER A 56 -21.12 15.68 1.39
C SER A 56 -22.35 15.45 0.50
N GLU A 57 -22.12 15.22 -0.79
CA GLU A 57 -23.13 14.88 -1.78
C GLU A 57 -22.84 13.50 -2.37
N LEU A 58 -23.90 12.69 -2.51
CA LEU A 58 -23.82 11.40 -3.17
C LEU A 58 -24.19 11.53 -4.66
N PRO A 59 -23.48 10.83 -5.56
CA PRO A 59 -23.79 10.82 -6.99
C PRO A 59 -25.18 10.23 -7.26
N ARG A 60 -25.89 10.79 -8.24
CA ARG A 60 -27.20 10.31 -8.71
C ARG A 60 -27.08 9.08 -9.60
N ALA A 61 -26.42 8.05 -9.10
CA ALA A 61 -26.24 6.77 -9.79
C ALA A 61 -27.53 5.94 -9.76
N ARG A 62 -27.71 5.05 -10.73
CA ARG A 62 -28.81 4.08 -10.78
C ARG A 62 -28.79 3.13 -9.59
N ALA A 63 -27.59 2.73 -9.16
CA ALA A 63 -27.36 1.96 -7.96
C ALA A 63 -26.01 2.29 -7.34
N LEU A 64 -25.91 2.16 -6.02
CA LEU A 64 -24.70 2.44 -5.26
C LEU A 64 -24.49 1.33 -4.23
N VAL A 65 -23.38 0.61 -4.36
CA VAL A 65 -22.95 -0.45 -3.46
C VAL A 65 -21.65 -0.01 -2.79
N ASN A 66 -21.75 0.48 -1.56
CA ASN A 66 -20.61 0.87 -0.76
C ASN A 66 -20.91 0.67 0.74
N PRO A 67 -20.05 -0.04 1.49
CA PRO A 67 -20.25 -0.30 2.92
C PRO A 67 -20.24 0.95 3.80
N ASN A 68 -19.60 2.04 3.36
CA ASN A 68 -19.40 3.28 4.10
C ASN A 68 -20.48 4.35 3.85
N VAL A 69 -21.53 4.00 3.10
CA VAL A 69 -22.70 4.88 2.92
C VAL A 69 -23.47 5.03 4.24
N PRO A 70 -23.91 6.25 4.61
CA PRO A 70 -24.69 6.46 5.82
C PRO A 70 -25.93 5.56 5.88
N GLY A 71 -26.17 4.96 7.05
CA GLY A 71 -27.32 4.05 7.27
C GLY A 71 -27.11 2.62 6.77
N ASN A 72 -25.97 2.31 6.13
CA ASN A 72 -25.65 0.93 5.73
C ASN A 72 -25.28 0.08 6.96
N ALA A 73 -25.97 -1.04 7.16
CA ALA A 73 -25.76 -1.96 8.30
C ALA A 73 -24.74 -3.10 8.03
N PHE A 74 -24.06 -3.11 6.88
CA PHE A 74 -23.07 -4.13 6.56
C PHE A 74 -21.92 -4.09 7.59
N PRO A 75 -21.59 -5.23 8.24
CA PRO A 75 -20.66 -5.23 9.37
C PRO A 75 -19.23 -4.82 9.05
N SER A 76 -18.72 -5.19 7.87
CA SER A 76 -17.33 -4.91 7.47
C SER A 76 -17.26 -3.57 6.74
N LYS A 77 -16.80 -2.53 7.44
CA LYS A 77 -16.57 -1.19 6.86
C LYS A 77 -15.21 -1.06 6.17
N ALA A 78 -14.34 -2.04 6.35
CA ALA A 78 -12.99 -2.08 5.79
C ALA A 78 -12.89 -2.84 4.45
N LEU A 79 -14.00 -3.31 3.89
CA LEU A 79 -13.98 -4.09 2.64
C LEU A 79 -13.28 -3.33 1.52
N ALA A 80 -12.32 -3.94 0.83
CA ALA A 80 -11.68 -3.36 -0.36
C ALA A 80 -12.65 -3.29 -1.54
N GLY A 81 -12.41 -2.41 -2.53
CA GLY A 81 -13.25 -2.33 -3.74
C GLY A 81 -13.41 -3.66 -4.47
N VAL A 82 -12.35 -4.48 -4.52
CA VAL A 82 -12.41 -5.85 -5.08
C VAL A 82 -13.37 -6.77 -4.31
N GLY A 83 -13.46 -6.59 -2.99
CA GLY A 83 -14.40 -7.31 -2.13
C GLY A 83 -15.84 -6.86 -2.38
N VAL A 84 -16.06 -5.56 -2.58
CA VAL A 84 -17.38 -5.01 -2.89
C VAL A 84 -17.93 -5.61 -4.19
N ILE A 85 -17.16 -5.54 -5.28
CA ILE A 85 -17.59 -6.12 -6.57
C ILE A 85 -17.73 -7.65 -6.47
N PHE A 86 -16.90 -8.32 -5.66
CA PHE A 86 -17.05 -9.76 -5.41
C PHE A 86 -18.42 -10.09 -4.81
N TYR A 87 -18.89 -9.38 -3.78
CA TYR A 87 -20.24 -9.61 -3.23
C TYR A 87 -21.35 -9.29 -4.24
N VAL A 88 -21.19 -8.27 -5.07
CA VAL A 88 -22.12 -7.98 -6.17
C VAL A 88 -22.20 -9.16 -7.13
N LEU A 89 -21.06 -9.75 -7.52
CA LEU A 89 -21.02 -10.95 -8.37
C LEU A 89 -21.65 -12.17 -7.69
N VAL A 90 -21.43 -12.37 -6.38
CA VAL A 90 -22.09 -13.43 -5.60
C VAL A 90 -23.61 -13.28 -5.65
N ALA A 91 -24.11 -12.05 -5.43
CA ALA A 91 -25.53 -11.73 -5.44
C ALA A 91 -26.15 -11.90 -6.84
N LEU A 92 -25.45 -11.42 -7.89
CA LEU A 92 -25.87 -11.57 -9.27
C LEU A 92 -25.95 -13.04 -9.68
N ARG A 93 -24.92 -13.84 -9.38
CA ARG A 93 -24.90 -15.28 -9.65
C ARG A 93 -26.07 -15.98 -8.94
N LYS A 94 -26.33 -15.64 -7.67
CA LYS A 94 -27.48 -16.20 -6.92
C LYS A 94 -28.80 -15.87 -7.62
N HIS A 95 -29.00 -14.62 -8.02
CA HIS A 95 -30.21 -14.18 -8.71
C HIS A 95 -30.42 -14.90 -10.04
N LEU A 96 -29.38 -15.01 -10.87
CA LEU A 96 -29.43 -15.72 -12.16
C LEU A 96 -29.74 -17.21 -11.98
N ARG A 97 -29.18 -17.84 -10.94
CA ARG A 97 -29.49 -19.23 -10.60
C ARG A 97 -30.95 -19.41 -10.21
N GLU A 98 -31.49 -18.55 -9.35
CA GLU A 98 -32.90 -18.60 -8.92
C GLU A 98 -33.87 -18.41 -10.10
N GLN A 99 -33.46 -17.69 -11.14
CA GLN A 99 -34.20 -17.55 -12.39
C GLN A 99 -33.98 -18.69 -13.40
N GLY A 100 -33.22 -19.72 -13.04
CA GLY A 100 -32.82 -20.80 -13.95
C GLY A 100 -32.08 -20.29 -15.19
N TRP A 101 -31.45 -19.12 -15.13
CA TRP A 101 -30.85 -18.45 -16.28
C TRP A 101 -29.71 -19.29 -16.89
N PHE A 102 -28.83 -19.82 -16.05
CA PHE A 102 -27.71 -20.68 -16.47
C PHE A 102 -28.20 -21.93 -17.22
N THR A 103 -29.19 -22.62 -16.65
CA THR A 103 -29.79 -23.81 -17.28
C THR A 103 -30.45 -23.47 -18.61
N ARG A 104 -31.22 -22.37 -18.69
CA ARG A 104 -31.89 -21.94 -19.93
C ARG A 104 -30.90 -21.58 -21.05
N HIS A 105 -29.70 -21.10 -20.71
CA HIS A 105 -28.68 -20.73 -21.68
C HIS A 105 -27.60 -21.80 -21.88
N GLY A 106 -27.70 -22.96 -21.20
CA GLY A 106 -26.71 -24.03 -21.30
C GLY A 106 -25.33 -23.64 -20.77
N LEU A 107 -25.26 -22.69 -19.83
CA LEU A 107 -24.00 -22.19 -19.26
C LEU A 107 -23.75 -22.80 -17.87
N PRO A 108 -22.50 -23.12 -17.51
CA PRO A 108 -22.16 -23.51 -16.15
C PRO A 108 -22.30 -22.33 -15.19
N GLU A 109 -22.74 -22.59 -13.96
CA GLU A 109 -22.72 -21.59 -12.90
C GLU A 109 -21.26 -21.29 -12.48
N PRO A 110 -20.82 -20.01 -12.46
CA PRO A 110 -19.47 -19.65 -12.04
C PRO A 110 -19.18 -20.04 -10.58
N GLY A 111 -18.03 -20.68 -10.36
CA GLY A 111 -17.50 -20.94 -9.03
C GLY A 111 -16.98 -19.66 -8.40
N MET A 112 -17.71 -19.08 -7.45
CA MET A 112 -17.26 -17.82 -6.81
C MET A 112 -15.90 -17.95 -6.11
N ALA A 113 -15.55 -19.14 -5.64
CA ALA A 113 -14.25 -19.37 -5.04
C ALA A 113 -13.08 -19.14 -6.03
N ASP A 114 -13.31 -19.22 -7.35
CA ASP A 114 -12.30 -19.05 -8.41
C ASP A 114 -11.87 -17.60 -8.63
N PHE A 115 -12.44 -16.66 -7.86
CA PHE A 115 -12.05 -15.25 -7.85
C PHE A 115 -11.37 -14.84 -6.54
N LEU A 116 -11.27 -15.73 -5.54
CA LEU A 116 -10.75 -15.37 -4.22
C LEU A 116 -9.26 -15.05 -4.23
N ASP A 117 -8.50 -15.54 -5.21
CA ASP A 117 -7.11 -15.16 -5.44
C ASP A 117 -6.97 -13.70 -5.88
N LEU A 118 -7.84 -13.23 -6.79
CA LEU A 118 -7.94 -11.82 -7.18
C LEU A 118 -8.43 -10.95 -6.01
N VAL A 119 -9.42 -11.43 -5.24
CA VAL A 119 -9.89 -10.74 -4.04
C VAL A 119 -8.77 -10.59 -3.02
N ALA A 120 -7.98 -11.63 -2.76
CA ALA A 120 -6.83 -11.55 -1.86
C ALA A 120 -5.76 -10.58 -2.38
N LEU A 121 -5.41 -10.67 -3.67
CA LEU A 121 -4.46 -9.74 -4.30
C LEU A 121 -4.90 -8.28 -4.13
N GLY A 122 -6.14 -7.96 -4.53
CA GLY A 122 -6.65 -6.59 -4.45
C GLY A 122 -6.78 -6.09 -3.02
N THR A 123 -7.29 -6.92 -2.09
CA THR A 123 -7.46 -6.54 -0.68
C THR A 123 -6.12 -6.24 -0.01
N ILE A 124 -5.09 -7.07 -0.26
CA ILE A 124 -3.75 -6.86 0.31
C ILE A 124 -3.05 -5.67 -0.36
N ALA A 125 -3.19 -5.52 -1.68
CA ALA A 125 -2.57 -4.41 -2.42
C ALA A 125 -3.17 -3.03 -2.08
N ASP A 126 -4.43 -3.01 -1.65
CA ASP A 126 -5.15 -1.81 -1.22
C ASP A 126 -4.88 -1.42 0.24
N VAL A 127 -4.19 -2.30 0.99
CA VAL A 127 -3.76 -2.02 2.38
C VAL A 127 -4.93 -1.62 3.30
N VAL A 128 -6.12 -2.15 3.03
CA VAL A 128 -7.29 -1.95 3.90
C VAL A 128 -7.13 -2.77 5.19
N PRO A 129 -7.78 -2.37 6.30
CA PRO A 129 -7.79 -3.16 7.51
C PRO A 129 -8.25 -4.60 7.27
N LEU A 130 -7.47 -5.57 7.72
CA LEU A 130 -7.80 -6.98 7.76
C LEU A 130 -8.75 -7.25 8.94
N ASP A 131 -9.97 -6.71 8.83
CA ASP A 131 -11.06 -7.06 9.74
C ASP A 131 -11.50 -8.52 9.56
N HIS A 132 -12.45 -8.97 10.37
CA HIS A 132 -12.91 -10.37 10.32
C HIS A 132 -13.28 -10.84 8.89
N ASN A 133 -13.95 -9.99 8.11
CA ASN A 133 -14.43 -10.36 6.78
C ASN A 133 -13.29 -10.41 5.76
N ASN A 134 -12.46 -9.38 5.73
CA ASN A 134 -11.29 -9.33 4.85
C ASN A 134 -10.32 -10.48 5.17
N ARG A 135 -10.12 -10.82 6.44
CA ARG A 135 -9.27 -11.96 6.84
C ARG A 135 -9.78 -13.29 6.29
N ILE A 136 -11.09 -13.53 6.31
CA ILE A 136 -11.66 -14.75 5.73
C ILE A 136 -11.40 -14.80 4.22
N LEU A 137 -11.68 -13.71 3.50
CA LEU A 137 -11.49 -13.64 2.05
C LEU A 137 -10.02 -13.81 1.66
N VAL A 138 -9.13 -13.09 2.33
CA VAL A 138 -7.67 -13.17 2.10
C VAL A 138 -7.12 -14.55 2.45
N HIS A 139 -7.50 -15.12 3.60
CA HIS A 139 -7.07 -16.46 4.00
C HIS A 139 -7.44 -17.50 2.94
N GLN A 140 -8.70 -17.48 2.48
CA GLN A 140 -9.16 -18.41 1.44
C GLN A 140 -8.46 -18.18 0.10
N GLY A 141 -8.24 -16.92 -0.30
CA GLY A 141 -7.48 -16.60 -1.51
C GLY A 141 -6.04 -17.10 -1.47
N LEU A 142 -5.33 -16.89 -0.36
CA LEU A 142 -3.97 -17.40 -0.17
C LEU A 142 -3.92 -18.93 -0.20
N GLN A 143 -4.85 -19.60 0.49
CA GLN A 143 -4.95 -21.06 0.43
C GLN A 143 -5.09 -21.56 -1.01
N ARG A 144 -5.94 -20.90 -1.82
CA ARG A 144 -6.12 -21.25 -3.23
C ARG A 144 -4.85 -21.07 -4.05
N ILE A 145 -4.12 -19.97 -3.84
CA ILE A 145 -2.83 -19.74 -4.50
C ILE A 145 -1.85 -20.86 -4.14
N ARG A 146 -1.76 -21.21 -2.85
CA ARG A 146 -0.86 -22.26 -2.36
C ARG A 146 -1.15 -23.65 -2.94
N CYS A 147 -2.42 -23.96 -3.19
CA CYS A 147 -2.82 -25.23 -3.85
C CYS A 147 -2.91 -25.14 -5.38
N GLY A 148 -2.37 -24.09 -6.00
CA GLY A 148 -2.27 -23.96 -7.46
C GLY A 148 -3.58 -23.60 -8.16
N LYS A 149 -4.64 -23.25 -7.42
CA LYS A 149 -5.94 -22.82 -7.97
C LYS A 149 -5.97 -21.30 -8.13
N CYS A 150 -5.06 -20.80 -8.96
CA CYS A 150 -4.70 -19.40 -9.09
C CYS A 150 -4.71 -18.95 -10.55
N ARG A 151 -5.02 -17.68 -10.81
CA ARG A 151 -4.80 -17.07 -12.13
C ARG A 151 -3.34 -17.22 -12.57
N PRO A 152 -3.08 -17.56 -13.84
CA PRO A 152 -1.71 -17.64 -14.38
C PRO A 152 -0.92 -16.35 -14.14
N GLY A 153 -1.54 -15.19 -14.29
CA GLY A 153 -0.94 -13.87 -14.03
C GLY A 153 -0.36 -13.71 -12.63
N ILE A 154 -1.13 -14.03 -11.59
CA ILE A 154 -0.68 -13.90 -10.19
C ILE A 154 0.48 -14.86 -9.93
N THR A 155 0.37 -16.09 -10.44
CA THR A 155 1.43 -17.11 -10.32
C THR A 155 2.72 -16.64 -11.00
N ALA A 156 2.61 -16.07 -12.20
CA ALA A 156 3.74 -15.51 -12.94
C ALA A 156 4.39 -14.34 -12.19
N LEU A 157 3.60 -13.40 -11.66
CA LEU A 157 4.08 -12.27 -10.85
C LEU A 157 4.87 -12.72 -9.62
N LEU A 158 4.42 -13.77 -8.93
CA LEU A 158 5.14 -14.36 -7.80
C LEU A 158 6.45 -15.01 -8.24
N ARG A 159 6.43 -15.80 -9.33
CA ARG A 159 7.62 -16.48 -9.86
C ARG A 159 8.70 -15.51 -10.33
N VAL A 160 8.35 -14.46 -11.09
CA VAL A 160 9.33 -13.43 -11.53
C VAL A 160 9.89 -12.65 -10.35
N ALA A 161 9.15 -12.56 -9.25
CA ALA A 161 9.62 -11.97 -8.01
C ALA A 161 10.52 -12.89 -7.16
N GLY A 162 10.79 -14.11 -7.63
CA GLY A 162 11.54 -15.12 -6.88
C GLY A 162 10.78 -15.70 -5.69
N ARG A 163 9.45 -15.59 -5.69
CA ARG A 163 8.58 -16.14 -4.63
C ARG A 163 7.99 -17.47 -5.05
N ASN A 164 7.82 -18.36 -4.07
CA ASN A 164 7.22 -19.66 -4.26
C ASN A 164 5.69 -19.58 -4.01
N PRO A 165 4.83 -19.74 -5.03
CA PRO A 165 3.38 -19.65 -4.87
C PRO A 165 2.81 -20.59 -3.81
N GLN A 166 3.40 -21.78 -3.65
CA GLN A 166 2.98 -22.80 -2.68
C GLN A 166 3.21 -22.37 -1.22
N ARG A 167 4.05 -21.36 -0.98
CA ARG A 167 4.36 -20.82 0.36
C ARG A 167 4.03 -19.33 0.48
N VAL A 168 3.26 -18.78 -0.47
CA VAL A 168 2.97 -17.35 -0.53
C VAL A 168 2.35 -16.86 0.77
N ARG A 169 2.81 -15.71 1.25
CA ARG A 169 2.23 -14.97 2.38
C ARG A 169 1.68 -13.63 1.91
N GLU A 170 0.98 -12.96 2.82
CA GLU A 170 0.41 -11.62 2.62
C GLU A 170 1.52 -10.63 2.22
N THR A 171 2.70 -10.76 2.84
CA THR A 171 3.88 -9.95 2.53
C THR A 171 4.40 -10.17 1.11
N ASP A 172 4.34 -11.39 0.57
CA ASP A 172 4.73 -11.65 -0.83
C ASP A 172 3.75 -10.99 -1.81
N ILE A 173 2.46 -10.97 -1.48
CA ILE A 173 1.46 -10.27 -2.27
C ILE A 173 1.68 -8.75 -2.19
N GLY A 174 1.77 -8.20 -0.97
CA GLY A 174 1.87 -6.75 -0.73
C GLY A 174 3.19 -6.12 -1.17
N PHE A 175 4.31 -6.85 -1.07
CA PHE A 175 5.64 -6.32 -1.37
C PHE A 175 6.30 -6.91 -2.63
N ALA A 176 5.73 -7.96 -3.23
CA ALA A 176 6.28 -8.56 -4.45
C ALA A 176 5.30 -8.48 -5.64
N ALA A 177 4.10 -9.05 -5.54
CA ALA A 177 3.16 -9.07 -6.66
C ALA A 177 2.49 -7.71 -6.89
N GLY A 178 1.91 -7.11 -5.85
CA GLY A 178 1.22 -5.81 -5.91
C GLY A 178 2.07 -4.67 -6.48
N PRO A 179 3.32 -4.47 -6.04
CA PRO A 179 4.18 -3.41 -6.58
C PRO A 179 4.48 -3.54 -8.08
N ARG A 180 4.56 -4.77 -8.60
CA ARG A 180 4.77 -5.02 -10.04
C ARG A 180 3.54 -4.68 -10.86
N LEU A 181 2.37 -5.07 -10.37
CA LEU A 181 1.10 -4.70 -10.99
C LEU A 181 0.93 -3.17 -11.01
N ASN A 182 1.24 -2.50 -9.90
CA ASN A 182 1.10 -1.06 -9.75
C ASN A 182 2.18 -0.25 -10.50
N ALA A 183 3.30 -0.87 -10.89
CA ALA A 183 4.36 -0.18 -11.62
C ALA A 183 3.89 0.28 -13.01
N ALA A 184 3.04 -0.51 -13.66
CA ALA A 184 2.47 -0.19 -14.96
C ALA A 184 1.73 1.15 -14.94
N GLY A 185 0.77 1.34 -14.04
CA GLY A 185 0.02 2.61 -13.94
C GLY A 185 0.84 3.82 -13.47
N ARG A 186 2.06 3.62 -12.96
CA ARG A 186 2.94 4.70 -12.48
C ARG A 186 3.91 5.22 -13.54
N LEU A 187 4.34 4.34 -14.45
CA LEU A 187 5.36 4.66 -15.46
C LEU A 187 4.81 4.63 -16.89
N ASP A 188 3.76 3.85 -17.15
CA ASP A 188 3.33 3.51 -18.50
C ASP A 188 1.82 3.21 -18.50
N ASP A 189 1.37 2.27 -19.35
CA ASP A 189 -0.02 1.86 -19.49
C ASP A 189 -0.45 0.76 -18.49
N MET A 190 -1.48 1.07 -17.69
CA MET A 190 -2.13 0.16 -16.74
C MET A 190 -2.77 -1.08 -17.43
N SER A 191 -3.10 -1.00 -18.72
CA SER A 191 -3.71 -2.09 -19.48
C SER A 191 -2.90 -3.39 -19.41
N ARG A 192 -1.57 -3.30 -19.33
CA ARG A 192 -0.67 -4.45 -19.20
C ARG A 192 -0.87 -5.22 -17.91
N GLY A 193 -1.10 -4.51 -16.81
CA GLY A 193 -1.39 -5.13 -15.51
C GLY A 193 -2.71 -5.92 -15.56
N ILE A 194 -3.73 -5.34 -16.20
CA ILE A 194 -5.03 -5.99 -16.39
C ILE A 194 -4.88 -7.20 -17.30
N ALA A 195 -4.20 -7.07 -18.44
CA ALA A 195 -3.94 -8.17 -19.36
C ALA A 195 -3.23 -9.34 -18.66
N CYS A 196 -2.25 -9.06 -17.79
CA CYS A 196 -1.56 -10.09 -17.02
C CYS A 196 -2.52 -10.90 -16.14
N LEU A 197 -3.46 -10.24 -15.46
CA LEU A 197 -4.46 -10.90 -14.62
C LEU A 197 -5.54 -11.65 -15.40
N LEU A 198 -5.79 -11.25 -16.65
CA LEU A 198 -6.76 -11.86 -17.55
C LEU A 198 -6.19 -12.99 -18.43
N ALA A 199 -4.86 -13.14 -18.49
CA ALA A 199 -4.21 -14.16 -19.30
C ALA A 199 -4.72 -15.58 -18.98
N ASP A 200 -5.01 -16.34 -20.03
CA ASP A 200 -5.60 -17.67 -19.93
C ASP A 200 -4.54 -18.78 -19.75
N ASP A 201 -3.30 -18.55 -20.16
CA ASP A 201 -2.21 -19.52 -20.07
C ASP A 201 -0.94 -18.96 -19.40
N GLU A 202 -0.08 -19.88 -18.95
CA GLU A 202 1.15 -19.54 -18.22
C GLU A 202 2.20 -18.81 -19.09
N GLN A 203 2.22 -19.06 -20.40
CA GLN A 203 3.23 -18.49 -21.29
C GLN A 203 2.96 -17.00 -21.54
N GLU A 204 1.71 -16.67 -21.87
CA GLU A 204 1.26 -15.27 -22.00
C GLU A 204 1.44 -14.52 -20.67
N ALA A 205 0.97 -15.11 -19.57
CA ALA A 205 1.10 -14.52 -18.24
C ALA A 205 2.56 -14.24 -17.85
N MET A 206 3.48 -15.16 -18.17
CA MET A 206 4.90 -15.00 -17.87
C MET A 206 5.53 -13.86 -18.67
N ALA A 207 5.21 -13.72 -19.96
CA ALA A 207 5.70 -12.63 -20.79
C ALA A 207 5.26 -11.26 -20.24
N LEU A 208 3.97 -11.13 -19.89
CA LEU A 208 3.42 -9.92 -19.28
C LEU A 208 4.04 -9.64 -17.89
N ALA A 209 4.20 -10.67 -17.06
CA ALA A 209 4.82 -10.52 -15.74
C ALA A 209 6.29 -10.07 -15.82
N GLN A 210 7.05 -10.51 -16.82
CA GLN A 210 8.42 -10.05 -17.07
C GLN A 210 8.46 -8.57 -17.48
N GLU A 211 7.51 -8.12 -18.31
CA GLU A 211 7.40 -6.71 -18.65
C GLU A 211 7.06 -5.85 -17.42
N LEU A 212 6.11 -6.30 -16.60
CA LEU A 212 5.76 -5.64 -15.34
C LEU A 212 6.94 -5.61 -14.35
N ASP A 213 7.75 -6.68 -14.29
CA ASP A 213 8.97 -6.70 -13.47
C ASP A 213 10.02 -5.70 -13.98
N ARG A 214 10.20 -5.55 -15.30
CA ARG A 214 11.06 -4.53 -15.90
C ARG A 214 10.62 -3.12 -15.49
N LEU A 215 9.33 -2.80 -15.65
CA LEU A 215 8.76 -1.52 -15.23
C LEU A 215 8.92 -1.29 -13.72
N ASN A 216 8.73 -2.32 -12.91
CA ASN A 216 8.94 -2.22 -11.47
C ASN A 216 10.41 -1.91 -11.11
N ARG A 217 11.38 -2.54 -11.78
CA ARG A 217 12.82 -2.25 -11.58
C ARG A 217 13.17 -0.82 -11.99
N GLU A 218 12.68 -0.38 -13.14
CA GLU A 218 12.85 0.99 -13.63
C GLU A 218 12.29 2.01 -12.62
N ARG A 219 11.08 1.76 -12.09
CA ARG A 219 10.48 2.57 -11.04
C ARG A 219 11.35 2.61 -9.78
N GLN A 220 11.90 1.48 -9.34
CA GLN A 220 12.79 1.43 -8.17
C GLN A 220 14.08 2.24 -8.38
N GLN A 221 14.63 2.22 -9.60
CA GLN A 221 15.83 3.00 -9.92
C GLN A 221 15.56 4.50 -9.86
N ILE A 222 14.45 4.96 -10.46
CA ILE A 222 14.00 6.36 -10.38
C ILE A 222 13.79 6.75 -8.92
N GLU A 223 13.06 5.92 -8.17
CA GLU A 223 12.80 6.14 -6.75
C GLU A 223 14.08 6.23 -5.91
N GLN A 224 15.06 5.36 -6.12
CA GLN A 224 16.34 5.41 -5.42
C GLN A 224 17.15 6.66 -5.76
N GLY A 225 17.11 7.11 -7.02
CA GLY A 225 17.71 8.37 -7.45
C GLY A 225 17.08 9.56 -6.71
N MET A 226 15.75 9.65 -6.75
CA MET A 226 15.00 10.71 -6.08
C MET A 226 15.18 10.67 -4.55
N LYS A 227 15.25 9.49 -3.94
CA LYS A 227 15.50 9.32 -2.50
C LYS A 227 16.85 9.92 -2.10
N ARG A 228 17.93 9.59 -2.81
CA ARG A 228 19.26 10.16 -2.52
C ARG A 228 19.30 11.68 -2.64
N GLN A 229 18.60 12.23 -3.64
CA GLN A 229 18.49 13.68 -3.81
C GLN A 229 17.68 14.34 -2.68
N ALA A 230 16.60 13.69 -2.23
CA ALA A 230 15.80 14.18 -1.12
C ALA A 230 16.56 14.13 0.21
N GLU A 231 17.30 13.05 0.47
CA GLU A 231 18.17 12.94 1.64
C GLU A 231 19.23 14.05 1.65
N ALA A 232 19.88 14.32 0.53
CA ALA A 232 20.83 15.44 0.43
C ALA A 232 20.18 16.81 0.74
N ILE A 233 18.95 17.06 0.28
CA ILE A 233 18.22 18.30 0.62
C ILE A 233 17.96 18.39 2.13
N LEU A 234 17.57 17.28 2.75
CA LEU A 234 17.26 17.25 4.19
C LEU A 234 18.52 17.38 5.04
N ASP A 235 19.63 16.78 4.61
CA ASP A 235 20.93 16.91 5.27
C ASP A 235 21.44 18.37 5.20
N ASP A 236 21.18 19.08 4.09
CA ASP A 236 21.53 20.51 3.95
C ASP A 236 20.69 21.41 4.89
N TRP A 237 19.46 21.02 5.23
CA TRP A 237 18.60 21.78 6.16
C TRP A 237 19.00 21.61 7.63
N ALA A 238 19.58 20.46 7.97
CA ALA A 238 20.00 20.14 9.33
C ALA A 238 21.45 19.57 9.33
N PRO A 239 22.46 20.41 9.03
CA PRO A 239 23.85 19.98 8.88
C PRO A 239 24.50 19.49 10.18
N GLY A 240 23.85 19.69 11.33
CA GLY A 240 24.25 19.16 12.63
C GLY A 240 23.14 18.34 13.29
N ALA A 241 23.52 17.40 14.16
CA ALA A 241 22.60 16.54 14.91
C ALA A 241 21.67 17.28 15.90
N HIS A 242 21.71 18.62 15.95
CA HIS A 242 20.95 19.48 16.88
C HIS A 242 20.08 20.52 16.14
N ASP A 243 20.19 20.63 14.82
CA ASP A 243 19.30 21.50 14.04
C ASP A 243 17.99 20.76 13.75
N ALA A 244 16.88 21.33 14.21
CA ALA A 244 15.58 20.69 14.08
C ALA A 244 15.04 20.90 12.66
N LEU A 245 14.83 19.79 11.94
CA LEU A 245 14.06 19.80 10.69
C LEU A 245 12.69 20.48 10.88
N PRO A 246 12.12 21.09 9.82
CA PRO A 246 10.73 21.52 9.81
C PRO A 246 9.79 20.38 10.20
N TRP A 247 8.69 20.68 10.89
CA TRP A 247 7.69 19.69 11.30
C TRP A 247 6.95 19.16 10.08
N GLY A 248 6.55 20.03 9.16
CA GLY A 248 6.05 19.68 7.84
C GLY A 248 7.15 19.77 6.78
N LEU A 249 7.47 18.64 6.13
CA LEU A 249 8.49 18.62 5.08
C LEU A 249 7.85 18.81 3.70
N CYS A 250 8.29 19.83 2.97
CA CYS A 250 7.89 20.05 1.57
C CYS A 250 9.11 19.98 0.67
N LEU A 251 9.12 19.03 -0.27
CA LEU A 251 10.27 18.76 -1.12
C LEU A 251 9.90 18.90 -2.59
N TYR A 252 10.77 19.50 -3.38
CA TYR A 252 10.59 19.68 -4.81
C TYR A 252 11.93 19.66 -5.54
N ARG A 253 11.97 18.99 -6.69
CA ARG A 253 13.00 19.20 -7.72
C ARG A 253 12.39 19.13 -9.13
N PRO A 254 12.93 19.89 -10.10
CA PRO A 254 12.45 19.85 -11.49
C PRO A 254 12.56 18.47 -12.14
N ASP A 255 13.59 17.69 -11.79
CA ASP A 255 13.88 16.38 -12.39
C ASP A 255 13.09 15.21 -11.77
N TRP A 256 12.14 15.49 -10.88
CA TRP A 256 11.37 14.45 -10.19
C TRP A 256 10.17 13.95 -10.98
N HIS A 257 9.99 12.62 -10.95
CA HIS A 257 8.95 11.94 -11.72
C HIS A 257 7.61 11.91 -10.96
N GLN A 258 6.56 12.47 -11.54
CA GLN A 258 5.22 12.56 -10.93
C GLN A 258 4.61 11.20 -10.52
N GLY A 259 4.97 10.11 -11.20
CA GLY A 259 4.49 8.75 -10.85
C GLY A 259 5.10 8.17 -9.56
N VAL A 260 6.18 8.79 -9.05
CA VAL A 260 7.01 8.26 -7.95
C VAL A 260 6.93 9.12 -6.69
N ILE A 261 6.55 10.40 -6.79
CA ILE A 261 6.51 11.34 -5.65
C ILE A 261 5.75 10.82 -4.43
N GLY A 262 4.64 10.08 -4.62
CA GLY A 262 3.86 9.55 -3.51
C GLY A 262 4.56 8.43 -2.74
N ILE A 263 5.42 7.65 -3.42
CA ILE A 263 6.23 6.60 -2.76
C ILE A 263 7.42 7.25 -2.04
N LEU A 264 8.05 8.24 -2.67
CA LEU A 264 9.10 9.02 -2.03
C LEU A 264 8.61 9.70 -0.75
N ALA A 265 7.44 10.37 -0.81
CA ALA A 265 6.83 11.00 0.37
C ALA A 265 6.60 10.00 1.51
N ALA A 266 6.15 8.78 1.20
CA ALA A 266 5.93 7.73 2.20
C ALA A 266 7.23 7.30 2.87
N ARG A 267 8.31 7.09 2.10
CA ARG A 267 9.62 6.70 2.62
C ARG A 267 10.27 7.77 3.48
N ILE A 268 10.17 9.04 3.09
CA ILE A 268 10.71 10.15 3.88
C ILE A 268 9.92 10.29 5.18
N LYS A 269 8.59 10.17 5.12
CA LYS A 269 7.72 10.12 6.29
C LYS A 269 8.11 8.99 7.24
N GLU A 270 8.36 7.78 6.72
CA GLU A 270 8.82 6.64 7.53
C GLU A 270 10.17 6.87 8.20
N ARG A 271 11.13 7.49 7.48
CA ARG A 271 12.49 7.75 8.01
C ARG A 271 12.54 8.88 9.04
N HIS A 272 11.79 9.95 8.82
CA HIS A 272 11.87 11.18 9.62
C HIS A 272 10.67 11.40 10.56
N HIS A 273 9.68 10.50 10.52
CA HIS A 273 8.44 10.55 11.30
C HIS A 273 7.76 11.93 11.27
N ARG A 274 7.65 12.51 10.07
CA ARG A 274 7.09 13.84 9.83
C ARG A 274 6.05 13.80 8.70
N PRO A 275 5.02 14.65 8.71
CA PRO A 275 4.20 14.91 7.53
C PRO A 275 5.08 15.35 6.35
N VAL A 276 4.91 14.71 5.19
CA VAL A 276 5.73 15.00 4.00
C VAL A 276 4.85 15.28 2.79
N ILE A 277 5.20 16.32 2.04
CA ILE A 277 4.66 16.60 0.71
C ILE A 277 5.82 16.64 -0.29
N VAL A 278 5.74 15.79 -1.32
CA VAL A 278 6.72 15.78 -2.43
C VAL A 278 6.03 16.27 -3.69
N PHE A 279 6.66 17.24 -4.35
CA PHE A 279 6.18 17.85 -5.59
C PHE A 279 7.02 17.44 -6.81
N ALA A 280 6.37 17.32 -7.95
CA ALA A 280 6.99 17.19 -9.27
C ALA A 280 6.35 18.19 -10.25
N GLU A 281 7.07 18.52 -11.32
CA GLU A 281 6.51 19.36 -12.39
C GLU A 281 5.33 18.65 -13.06
N ALA A 282 4.22 19.36 -13.17
CA ALA A 282 3.06 18.94 -13.96
C ALA A 282 3.10 19.57 -15.36
N ASP A 283 3.45 20.86 -15.41
CA ASP A 283 3.71 21.66 -16.60
C ASP A 283 4.68 22.82 -16.24
N ASP A 284 4.94 23.74 -17.19
CA ASP A 284 5.87 24.87 -17.00
C ASP A 284 5.53 25.78 -15.81
N THR A 285 4.27 25.80 -15.38
CA THR A 285 3.74 26.72 -14.37
C THR A 285 3.20 26.04 -13.11
N GLN A 286 2.93 24.73 -13.17
CA GLN A 286 2.25 23.99 -12.12
C GLN A 286 3.09 22.83 -11.56
N LEU A 287 2.96 22.63 -10.26
CA LEU A 287 3.51 21.49 -9.55
C LEU A 287 2.39 20.59 -9.06
N LYS A 288 2.58 19.28 -9.21
CA LYS A 288 1.72 18.26 -8.63
C LYS A 288 2.37 17.68 -7.39
N GLY A 289 1.67 17.77 -6.26
CA GLY A 289 2.12 17.29 -4.96
C GLY A 289 1.44 15.99 -4.55
N SER A 290 2.18 15.14 -3.82
CA SER A 290 1.61 14.04 -3.07
C SER A 290 2.04 14.12 -1.61
N ALA A 291 1.04 14.17 -0.73
CA ALA A 291 1.22 14.29 0.70
C ALA A 291 1.04 12.95 1.41
N ARG A 292 1.79 12.74 2.50
CA ARG A 292 1.68 11.61 3.42
C ARG A 292 1.74 12.14 4.85
N SER A 293 0.79 11.70 5.67
CA SER A 293 0.68 12.11 7.07
C SER A 293 1.24 11.07 8.02
N ILE A 294 1.41 11.47 9.28
CA ILE A 294 1.69 10.61 10.45
C ILE A 294 0.43 10.50 11.33
N PRO A 295 0.35 9.51 12.25
CA PRO A 295 -0.70 9.48 13.26
C PRO A 295 -0.80 10.81 14.01
N GLY A 296 -2.01 11.22 14.38
CA GLY A 296 -2.26 12.51 15.04
C GLY A 296 -2.56 13.68 14.09
N LEU A 297 -2.20 13.58 12.80
CA LEU A 297 -2.45 14.66 11.83
C LEU A 297 -3.30 14.19 10.63
N HIS A 298 -4.43 14.86 10.40
CA HIS A 298 -5.22 14.69 9.18
C HIS A 298 -4.74 15.63 8.08
N ILE A 299 -4.00 15.11 7.09
CA ILE A 299 -3.38 15.94 6.05
C ILE A 299 -4.41 16.68 5.19
N ARG A 300 -5.60 16.10 4.99
CA ARG A 300 -6.68 16.77 4.27
C ARG A 300 -7.15 18.03 5.00
N ASP A 301 -7.36 17.93 6.31
CA ASP A 301 -7.85 19.05 7.12
C ASP A 301 -6.82 20.19 7.16
N VAL A 302 -5.52 19.84 7.18
CA VAL A 302 -4.41 20.79 7.05
C VAL A 302 -4.44 21.52 5.69
N LEU A 303 -4.71 20.80 4.60
CA LEU A 303 -4.82 21.40 3.27
C LEU A 303 -6.09 22.24 3.12
N ASP A 304 -7.21 21.82 3.72
CA ASP A 304 -8.46 22.58 3.78
C ASP A 304 -8.23 23.92 4.53
N GLU A 305 -7.53 23.89 5.66
CA GLU A 305 -7.17 25.10 6.42
C GLU A 305 -6.24 26.03 5.60
N LEU A 306 -5.22 25.46 4.94
CA LEU A 306 -4.30 26.21 4.09
C LEU A 306 -5.07 26.89 2.95
N ALA A 307 -5.99 26.18 2.30
CA ALA A 307 -6.83 26.70 1.22
C ALA A 307 -7.76 27.81 1.70
N ALA A 308 -8.39 27.64 2.86
CA ALA A 308 -9.29 28.63 3.45
C ALA A 308 -8.56 29.93 3.82
N ALA A 309 -7.37 29.82 4.41
CA ALA A 309 -6.55 30.97 4.77
C ALA A 309 -5.84 31.60 3.56
N ASN A 310 -5.48 30.80 2.54
CA ASN A 310 -4.68 31.24 1.39
C ASN A 310 -5.26 30.72 0.05
N PRO A 311 -6.41 31.26 -0.42
CA PRO A 311 -7.13 30.70 -1.57
C PRO A 311 -6.37 30.74 -2.91
N ARG A 312 -5.27 31.50 -2.99
CA ARG A 312 -4.46 31.65 -4.21
C ARG A 312 -3.33 30.63 -4.33
N VAL A 313 -2.96 29.97 -3.23
CA VAL A 313 -1.79 29.10 -3.16
C VAL A 313 -2.14 27.67 -3.60
N LEU A 314 -3.30 27.15 -3.17
CA LEU A 314 -3.75 25.79 -3.47
C LEU A 314 -4.81 25.81 -4.59
N GLN A 315 -4.50 25.25 -5.76
CA GLN A 315 -5.40 25.30 -6.92
C GLN A 315 -6.44 24.17 -6.89
N LYS A 316 -5.97 22.95 -6.64
CA LYS A 316 -6.78 21.72 -6.57
C LYS A 316 -6.18 20.81 -5.52
N PHE A 317 -7.00 20.14 -4.74
CA PHE A 317 -6.55 19.09 -3.82
C PHE A 317 -7.69 18.11 -3.53
N GLY A 318 -7.32 16.94 -3.06
CA GLY A 318 -8.24 15.90 -2.64
C GLY A 318 -7.50 14.73 -2.00
N GLY A 319 -8.20 13.95 -1.19
CA GLY A 319 -7.62 12.79 -0.51
C GLY A 319 -8.33 12.43 0.79
N HIS A 320 -7.58 11.78 1.67
CA HIS A 320 -8.00 11.26 2.96
C HIS A 320 -7.06 11.75 4.08
N ALA A 321 -7.32 11.31 5.31
CA ALA A 321 -6.55 11.72 6.49
C ALA A 321 -5.03 11.46 6.36
N MET A 322 -4.62 10.34 5.74
CA MET A 322 -3.21 9.93 5.70
C MET A 322 -2.50 10.21 4.37
N ALA A 323 -3.24 10.57 3.32
CA ALA A 323 -2.67 10.83 2.00
C ALA A 323 -3.56 11.78 1.20
N ALA A 324 -2.94 12.72 0.49
CA ALA A 324 -3.63 13.63 -0.40
C ALA A 324 -2.82 13.90 -1.67
N GLY A 325 -3.51 14.27 -2.75
CA GLY A 325 -2.93 14.83 -3.96
C GLY A 325 -3.31 16.29 -4.10
N MET A 326 -2.41 17.10 -4.65
CA MET A 326 -2.68 18.53 -4.86
C MET A 326 -1.96 19.11 -6.07
N THR A 327 -2.36 20.32 -6.47
CA THR A 327 -1.71 21.13 -7.48
C THR A 327 -1.53 22.56 -6.97
N ILE A 328 -0.33 23.10 -7.13
CA ILE A 328 0.04 24.48 -6.78
C ILE A 328 0.75 25.14 -7.96
N ARG A 329 0.85 26.47 -7.98
CA ARG A 329 1.73 27.16 -8.94
C ARG A 329 3.18 26.99 -8.49
N LYS A 330 4.08 26.78 -9.45
CA LYS A 330 5.53 26.65 -9.21
C LYS A 330 6.12 27.85 -8.47
N ALA A 331 5.62 29.05 -8.77
CA ALA A 331 6.03 30.28 -8.09
C ALA A 331 5.62 30.36 -6.61
N ASP A 332 4.64 29.58 -6.17
CA ASP A 332 4.11 29.62 -4.81
C ASP A 332 4.74 28.54 -3.90
N PHE A 333 5.68 27.72 -4.38
CA PHE A 333 6.24 26.58 -3.65
C PHE A 333 6.84 26.95 -2.28
N GLU A 334 7.67 27.99 -2.23
CA GLU A 334 8.29 28.45 -0.98
C GLU A 334 7.25 28.94 0.02
N THR A 335 6.29 29.74 -0.46
CA THR A 335 5.18 30.24 0.37
C THR A 335 4.34 29.10 0.91
N PHE A 336 4.02 28.11 0.07
CA PHE A 336 3.29 26.92 0.47
C PHE A 336 4.05 26.13 1.54
N SER A 337 5.36 25.94 1.37
CA SER A 337 6.19 25.16 2.29
C SER A 337 6.24 25.76 3.69
N THR A 338 6.37 27.09 3.80
CA THR A 338 6.31 27.80 5.09
C THR A 338 4.93 27.67 5.74
N LEU A 339 3.87 27.95 4.98
CA LEU A 339 2.49 27.87 5.51
C LEU A 339 2.13 26.47 5.97
N PHE A 340 2.59 25.45 5.25
CA PHE A 340 2.38 24.05 5.61
C PHE A 340 3.05 23.73 6.95
N ASP A 341 4.34 24.08 7.12
CA ASP A 341 5.05 23.87 8.38
C ASP A 341 4.36 24.58 9.56
N ASP A 342 3.93 25.83 9.36
CA ASP A 342 3.24 26.62 10.38
C ASP A 342 1.88 26.04 10.79
N ILE A 343 1.12 25.46 9.85
CA ILE A 343 -0.12 24.75 10.17
C ILE A 343 0.20 23.47 10.92
N VAL A 344 1.17 22.67 10.45
CA VAL A 344 1.55 21.41 11.09
C VAL A 344 1.96 21.62 12.55
N ARG A 345 2.76 22.66 12.83
CA ARG A 345 3.18 23.03 14.21
C ARG A 345 2.04 23.42 15.14
N ARG A 346 0.88 23.79 14.60
CA ARG A 346 -0.32 24.13 15.40
C ARG A 346 -1.18 22.92 15.74
N HIS A 347 -1.01 21.82 15.01
CA HIS A 347 -1.82 20.60 15.15
C HIS A 347 -1.09 19.43 15.80
N LEU A 348 0.24 19.50 15.91
CA LEU A 348 1.05 18.45 16.54
C LEU A 348 1.74 18.96 17.81
N ASP A 349 2.16 18.02 18.64
CA ASP A 349 3.12 18.21 19.72
C ASP A 349 4.48 17.59 19.35
N VAL A 350 5.53 17.96 20.08
CA VAL A 350 6.90 17.46 19.82
C VAL A 350 6.99 15.93 19.94
N THR A 351 6.21 15.32 20.83
CA THR A 351 6.16 13.87 21.04
C THR A 351 5.51 13.13 19.87
N ASP A 352 4.68 13.81 19.07
CA ASP A 352 4.09 13.21 17.87
C ASP A 352 5.12 13.05 16.74
N LEU A 353 6.29 13.68 16.87
CA LEU A 353 7.39 13.56 15.92
C LEU A 353 8.32 12.37 16.22
N ASP A 354 8.10 11.67 17.34
CA ASP A 354 8.87 10.49 17.72
C ASP A 354 8.17 9.21 17.24
N ALA A 355 8.93 8.34 16.57
CA ALA A 355 8.41 7.05 16.14
C ALA A 355 8.20 6.11 17.34
N VAL A 356 6.94 5.77 17.61
CA VAL A 356 6.57 4.80 18.65
C VAL A 356 6.46 3.40 18.05
N VAL A 357 7.18 2.45 18.64
CA VAL A 357 7.09 1.01 18.31
C VAL A 357 6.27 0.32 19.39
N MET A 358 5.13 -0.24 18.98
CA MET A 358 4.28 -1.03 19.88
C MET A 358 4.80 -2.47 19.90
N SER A 359 5.08 -3.00 21.09
CA SER A 359 5.48 -4.39 21.30
C SER A 359 4.37 -5.18 21.98
N ASP A 360 4.24 -6.45 21.62
CA ASP A 360 3.44 -7.47 22.30
C ASP A 360 4.14 -8.05 23.54
N GLY A 361 5.35 -7.56 23.83
CA GLY A 361 6.15 -7.87 25.00
C GLY A 361 7.32 -8.82 24.72
N GLU A 362 8.02 -9.18 25.78
CA GLU A 362 9.11 -10.15 25.73
C GLU A 362 8.59 -11.57 25.45
N ILE A 363 9.43 -12.39 24.83
CA ILE A 363 9.16 -13.82 24.59
C ILE A 363 10.15 -14.68 25.37
N ALA A 364 9.67 -15.73 26.03
CA ALA A 364 10.54 -16.62 26.80
C ALA A 364 11.56 -17.33 25.88
N ALA A 365 12.77 -17.57 26.38
CA ALA A 365 13.84 -18.19 25.58
C ALA A 365 13.44 -19.58 25.05
N GLU A 366 12.65 -20.35 25.81
CA GLU A 366 12.15 -21.67 25.41
C GLU A 366 11.10 -21.60 24.29
N GLN A 367 10.50 -20.42 24.06
CA GLN A 367 9.53 -20.19 22.99
C GLN A 367 10.19 -19.69 21.70
N LEU A 368 11.49 -19.37 21.71
CA LEU A 368 12.27 -19.08 20.51
C LEU A 368 12.55 -20.37 19.72
N THR A 369 11.48 -20.94 19.15
CA THR A 369 11.51 -22.19 18.38
C THR A 369 10.89 -22.01 17.00
N LEU A 370 11.26 -22.91 16.09
CA LEU A 370 10.64 -22.98 14.77
C LEU A 370 9.13 -23.31 14.84
N GLU A 371 8.71 -24.05 15.86
CA GLU A 371 7.29 -24.39 16.07
C GLU A 371 6.47 -23.14 16.42
N THR A 372 6.97 -22.29 17.32
CA THR A 372 6.33 -21.02 17.64
C THR A 372 6.24 -20.11 16.42
N ALA A 373 7.33 -19.99 15.64
CA ALA A 373 7.32 -19.20 14.41
C ALA A 373 6.22 -19.68 13.44
N ARG A 374 6.11 -21.00 13.24
CA ARG A 374 5.08 -21.60 12.39
C ARG A 374 3.67 -21.33 12.89
N ALA A 375 3.43 -21.50 14.19
CA ALA A 375 2.13 -21.23 14.79
C ALA A 375 1.71 -19.77 14.59
N ILE A 376 2.65 -18.82 14.71
CA ILE A 376 2.39 -17.40 14.41
C ILE A 376 2.09 -17.22 12.91
N ILE A 377 2.93 -17.74 12.02
CA ILE A 377 2.70 -17.63 10.57
C ILE A 377 1.33 -18.20 10.16
N GLU A 378 0.94 -19.35 10.72
CA GLU A 378 -0.35 -19.99 10.47
C GLU A 378 -1.53 -19.25 11.10
N GLY A 379 -1.30 -18.45 12.15
CA GLY A 379 -2.31 -17.60 12.80
C GLY A 379 -2.77 -16.39 11.95
N GLY A 380 -2.09 -16.12 10.84
CA GLY A 380 -2.46 -15.09 9.86
C GLY A 380 -3.79 -15.36 9.14
N PRO A 381 -4.18 -14.53 8.17
CA PRO A 381 -3.36 -13.49 7.54
C PRO A 381 -3.10 -12.28 8.44
N TRP A 382 -1.88 -11.77 8.38
CA TRP A 382 -1.41 -10.57 9.08
C TRP A 382 -1.34 -9.37 8.13
N GLY A 383 -1.60 -8.17 8.63
CA GLY A 383 -1.58 -6.96 7.80
C GLY A 383 -2.15 -5.73 8.50
N GLN A 384 -2.56 -4.72 7.71
CA GLN A 384 -3.12 -3.48 8.26
C GLN A 384 -4.29 -3.78 9.19
N GLY A 385 -4.33 -3.15 10.37
CA GLY A 385 -5.40 -3.37 11.37
C GLY A 385 -5.40 -4.73 12.07
N PHE A 386 -4.48 -5.64 11.69
CA PHE A 386 -4.23 -6.91 12.38
C PHE A 386 -2.76 -7.32 12.16
N PRO A 387 -1.80 -6.57 12.74
CA PRO A 387 -0.38 -6.78 12.51
C PRO A 387 0.08 -8.14 13.07
N GLU A 388 1.15 -8.67 12.49
CA GLU A 388 1.83 -9.85 13.03
C GLU A 388 2.49 -9.49 14.37
N PRO A 389 2.49 -10.40 15.37
CA PRO A 389 3.07 -10.13 16.68
C PRO A 389 4.53 -9.63 16.58
N LEU A 390 4.81 -8.54 17.29
CA LEU A 390 6.14 -7.94 17.38
C LEU A 390 6.62 -8.06 18.83
N PHE A 391 7.71 -8.78 19.04
CA PHE A 391 8.30 -8.95 20.37
C PHE A 391 9.44 -7.98 20.58
N ASP A 392 9.74 -7.62 21.82
CA ASP A 392 10.90 -6.84 22.19
C ASP A 392 11.78 -7.60 23.20
N ASP A 393 13.10 -7.50 23.04
CA ASP A 393 14.03 -8.14 23.96
C ASP A 393 15.45 -7.55 23.86
N ARG A 394 16.33 -7.98 24.77
CA ARG A 394 17.76 -7.63 24.81
C ARG A 394 18.63 -8.84 24.48
N PHE A 395 19.59 -8.63 23.59
CA PHE A 395 20.46 -9.69 23.09
C PHE A 395 21.94 -9.32 23.20
N ASP A 396 22.76 -10.31 23.56
CA ASP A 396 24.18 -10.29 23.25
C ASP A 396 24.37 -10.62 21.76
N VAL A 397 25.17 -9.82 21.07
CA VAL A 397 25.58 -10.06 19.68
C VAL A 397 26.78 -10.99 19.68
N ILE A 398 26.56 -12.25 19.29
CA ILE A 398 27.60 -13.29 19.22
C ILE A 398 28.43 -13.11 17.96
N SER A 399 27.77 -12.83 16.84
CA SER A 399 28.44 -12.47 15.59
C SER A 399 27.55 -11.60 14.72
N SER A 400 28.19 -10.77 13.90
CA SER A 400 27.52 -9.88 12.97
C SER A 400 28.29 -9.80 11.67
N ARG A 401 27.59 -9.83 10.54
CA ARG A 401 28.16 -9.55 9.23
C ARG A 401 27.17 -8.80 8.35
N VAL A 402 27.71 -7.98 7.46
CA VAL A 402 26.90 -7.32 6.43
C VAL A 402 26.64 -8.30 5.28
N VAL A 403 25.41 -8.37 4.80
CA VAL A 403 25.01 -9.13 3.61
C VAL A 403 24.26 -8.22 2.63
N GLY A 404 24.50 -8.39 1.33
CA GLY A 404 23.89 -7.56 0.29
C GLY A 404 24.17 -6.06 0.45
N GLU A 405 25.30 -5.70 1.06
CA GLU A 405 25.78 -4.33 1.34
C GLU A 405 24.97 -3.52 2.35
N LYS A 406 23.69 -3.86 2.58
CA LYS A 406 22.74 -3.01 3.32
C LYS A 406 22.07 -3.71 4.51
N HIS A 407 22.29 -5.00 4.71
CA HIS A 407 21.57 -5.79 5.72
C HIS A 407 22.52 -6.36 6.76
N TRP A 408 22.07 -6.41 8.02
CA TRP A 408 22.79 -7.09 9.09
C TRP A 408 22.30 -8.53 9.20
N LYS A 409 23.21 -9.50 9.09
CA LYS A 409 22.99 -10.89 9.49
C LYS A 409 23.68 -11.09 10.83
N LEU A 410 22.90 -11.51 11.82
CA LEU A 410 23.31 -11.59 13.22
C LEU A 410 23.14 -13.00 13.75
N VAL A 411 23.93 -13.34 14.75
CA VAL A 411 23.68 -14.45 15.67
C VAL A 411 23.53 -13.83 17.05
N LEU A 412 22.35 -13.99 17.62
CA LEU A 412 21.95 -13.36 18.87
C LEU A 412 21.79 -14.40 19.97
N ARG A 413 22.06 -14.00 21.20
CA ARG A 413 21.75 -14.81 22.39
C ARG A 413 21.01 -13.96 23.40
N LYS A 414 19.85 -14.43 23.85
CA LYS A 414 19.06 -13.78 24.89
C LYS A 414 19.76 -13.95 26.25
N ALA A 415 19.66 -12.96 27.13
CA ALA A 415 20.40 -12.96 28.41
C ALA A 415 20.01 -14.11 29.36
N ASP A 416 18.76 -14.56 29.31
CA ASP A 416 18.19 -15.66 30.11
C ASP A 416 18.36 -17.05 29.45
N GLY A 417 18.89 -17.09 28.22
CA GLY A 417 18.97 -18.29 27.39
C GLY A 417 20.40 -18.71 27.06
N GLN A 418 20.61 -20.02 26.87
CA GLN A 418 21.90 -20.55 26.38
C GLN A 418 21.96 -20.71 24.85
N ALA A 419 20.80 -20.83 24.19
CA ALA A 419 20.73 -21.04 22.76
C ALA A 419 20.94 -19.73 21.98
N SER A 420 21.74 -19.80 20.93
CA SER A 420 21.86 -18.71 19.96
C SER A 420 20.82 -18.87 18.85
N VAL A 421 20.30 -17.75 18.37
CA VAL A 421 19.33 -17.69 17.28
C VAL A 421 19.85 -16.81 16.15
N ASP A 422 19.60 -17.23 14.93
CA ASP A 422 19.89 -16.44 13.73
C ASP A 422 18.95 -15.24 13.66
N ALA A 423 19.45 -14.07 13.24
CA ALA A 423 18.61 -12.91 13.01
C ALA A 423 19.03 -12.13 11.75
N ILE A 424 18.09 -11.38 11.18
CA ILE A 424 18.32 -10.48 10.04
C ILE A 424 17.66 -9.13 10.29
N ALA A 425 18.39 -8.04 10.09
CA ALA A 425 17.85 -6.69 10.06
C ALA A 425 18.05 -6.12 8.64
N PHE A 426 16.94 -5.92 7.92
CA PHE A 426 16.97 -5.39 6.56
C PHE A 426 17.20 -3.87 6.57
N ASN A 427 18.00 -3.39 5.63
CA ASN A 427 18.33 -1.96 5.43
C ASN A 427 18.85 -1.22 6.68
N ALA A 428 19.43 -1.94 7.65
CA ALA A 428 19.80 -1.37 8.96
C ALA A 428 21.26 -0.88 9.07
N VAL A 429 22.10 -1.13 8.06
CA VAL A 429 23.54 -0.76 8.10
C VAL A 429 23.73 0.76 8.17
N GLU A 430 22.91 1.54 7.47
CA GLU A 430 22.99 3.01 7.54
C GLU A 430 22.63 3.55 8.94
N GLN A 431 21.63 2.94 9.59
CA GLN A 431 21.16 3.35 10.92
C GLN A 431 22.12 2.94 12.04
N LEU A 432 22.75 1.77 11.88
CA LEU A 432 23.71 1.23 12.83
C LEU A 432 24.97 0.75 12.06
N PRO A 433 25.88 1.69 11.70
CA PRO A 433 27.07 1.37 10.90
C PRO A 433 28.04 0.43 11.61
N GLN A 434 28.07 0.49 12.94
CA GLN A 434 28.85 -0.38 13.79
C GLN A 434 27.93 -1.16 14.71
N MET A 435 28.03 -2.48 14.67
CA MET A 435 27.23 -3.34 15.53
C MET A 435 27.78 -3.33 16.97
N PRO A 436 26.99 -2.94 17.98
CA PRO A 436 27.38 -2.99 19.38
C PRO A 436 27.40 -4.44 19.89
N ARG A 437 27.99 -4.65 21.07
CA ARG A 437 28.04 -5.99 21.71
C ARG A 437 26.68 -6.44 22.24
N ARG A 438 25.83 -5.49 22.61
CA ARG A 438 24.46 -5.72 23.07
C ARG A 438 23.51 -4.82 22.34
N ILE A 439 22.34 -5.35 22.04
CA ILE A 439 21.25 -4.62 21.40
C ILE A 439 19.96 -4.85 22.17
N ALA A 440 19.09 -3.85 22.15
CA ALA A 440 17.65 -4.04 22.31
C ALA A 440 17.06 -4.08 20.90
N ALA A 441 16.16 -5.02 20.66
CA ALA A 441 15.55 -5.21 19.37
C ALA A 441 14.04 -5.44 19.49
N ALA A 442 13.29 -4.86 18.56
CA ALA A 442 11.94 -5.27 18.24
C ALA A 442 11.99 -6.22 17.03
N PHE A 443 11.41 -7.41 17.13
CA PHE A 443 11.59 -8.48 16.16
C PHE A 443 10.39 -9.41 16.06
N GLN A 444 10.31 -10.09 14.93
CA GLN A 444 9.33 -11.14 14.65
C GLN A 444 10.04 -12.48 14.47
N LEU A 445 9.32 -13.58 14.71
CA LEU A 445 9.84 -14.93 14.49
C LEU A 445 9.49 -15.37 13.05
N ASP A 446 10.50 -15.77 12.28
CA ASP A 446 10.33 -16.19 10.88
C ASP A 446 11.04 -17.51 10.57
N GLU A 447 10.71 -18.09 9.43
CA GLU A 447 11.34 -19.28 8.87
C GLU A 447 12.43 -18.89 7.85
N ASN A 448 13.64 -19.39 8.05
CA ASN A 448 14.69 -19.30 7.05
C ASN A 448 14.91 -20.66 6.40
N GLU A 449 14.68 -20.74 5.08
CA GLU A 449 15.02 -21.93 4.30
C GLU A 449 16.33 -21.74 3.55
N TRP A 450 17.31 -22.59 3.84
CA TRP A 450 18.58 -22.60 3.14
C TRP A 450 19.00 -24.04 2.83
N GLN A 451 19.27 -24.33 1.55
CA GLN A 451 19.67 -25.65 1.08
C GLN A 451 18.74 -26.79 1.55
N GLY A 452 17.42 -26.54 1.55
CA GLY A 452 16.40 -27.51 1.95
C GLY A 452 16.27 -27.72 3.47
N ARG A 453 17.02 -26.97 4.30
CA ARG A 453 16.85 -26.96 5.76
C ARG A 453 16.10 -25.70 6.16
N THR A 454 15.04 -25.87 6.95
CA THR A 454 14.31 -24.76 7.58
C THR A 454 14.79 -24.58 9.02
N SER A 455 15.11 -23.35 9.39
CA SER A 455 15.50 -22.96 10.76
C SER A 455 14.73 -21.73 11.21
N LEU A 456 14.64 -21.52 12.52
CA LEU A 456 14.19 -20.25 13.08
C LEU A 456 15.13 -19.12 12.67
N GLN A 457 14.58 -17.95 12.39
CA GLN A 457 15.29 -16.70 12.22
C GLN A 457 14.47 -15.55 12.81
N LEU A 458 15.10 -14.66 13.57
CA LEU A 458 14.45 -13.42 13.99
C LEU A 458 14.55 -12.38 12.87
N ARG A 459 13.42 -11.81 12.48
CA ARG A 459 13.36 -10.66 11.58
C ARG A 459 13.29 -9.41 12.43
N ILE A 460 14.40 -8.69 12.53
CA ILE A 460 14.51 -7.47 13.33
C ILE A 460 13.89 -6.32 12.54
N GLU A 461 12.95 -5.64 13.16
CA GLU A 461 12.29 -4.45 12.62
C GLU A 461 13.00 -3.18 13.10
N HIS A 462 13.33 -3.12 14.38
CA HIS A 462 14.11 -2.03 14.98
C HIS A 462 15.16 -2.58 15.93
N MET A 463 16.33 -1.95 15.98
CA MET A 463 17.34 -2.25 16.99
C MET A 463 18.19 -1.03 17.31
N TYR A 464 18.67 -0.97 18.55
CA TYR A 464 19.63 0.04 19.00
C TYR A 464 20.61 -0.58 20.00
N GLY A 465 21.79 0.03 20.12
CA GLY A 465 22.79 -0.39 21.09
C GLY A 465 22.35 -0.12 22.51
N VAL A 466 22.60 -1.09 23.39
CA VAL A 466 22.37 -0.96 24.83
C VAL A 466 23.72 -1.13 25.50
N GLU A 467 24.16 -0.07 26.19
CA GLU A 467 25.47 0.06 26.86
C GLU A 467 26.68 0.36 25.95
#